data_AF-A0A957QI27-F1
#
_entry.id   AF-A0A957QI27-F1
#
_cell.length_a   1.000
_cell.length_b   1.000
_cell.length_c   1.000
_cell.angle_alpha   90.00
_cell.angle_beta   90.00
_cell.angle_gamma   90.00
#
_symmetry.space_group_name_H-M   'P 1'
#
loop_
_entity.id
_entity.type
_entity.pdbx_description
1 polymer ?
#
loop_
_entity_poly.entity_id
_entity_poly.type
_entity_poly.pdbx_seq_one_letter_code
_entity_poly.pdbx_strand_id
1 'polypeptide(L)'
;GRYQATFTPEEAGAYFIRVSGRSDGEEEAVVAQTSGWVLGYSPEYRQFEADEGQLAAMAEATGGRDLSADALLVFEHSLESDRVRRPLWPGLLLAAVLLLPLDIALRRLVITRRDWQRAWAATFGRWQPETVEVEERTQQVSRLFAAKQRARTSGQQSREEVLAQQEMMMNETASPPAGAPTPPQPIKTETAAGRQRPAGDPSGPLAARLLAKRRQREADEGTD
;
A
#
# COMPACT_ATOMS: atom_id res chain seq x y z
N GLY A 1 -8.65 64.81 -76.55
CA GLY A 1 -8.40 64.85 -75.09
C GLY A 1 -7.81 63.54 -74.64
N ARG A 2 -6.99 63.52 -73.59
CA ARG A 2 -6.42 62.30 -72.99
C ARG A 2 -7.01 62.14 -71.60
N TYR A 3 -7.74 61.06 -71.37
CA TYR A 3 -8.35 60.74 -70.08
C TYR A 3 -7.56 59.61 -69.41
N GLN A 4 -7.26 59.76 -68.13
CA GLN A 4 -6.50 58.79 -67.34
C GLN A 4 -7.21 58.60 -65.99
N ALA A 5 -7.31 57.35 -65.55
CA ALA A 5 -7.79 56.98 -64.22
C ALA A 5 -6.88 55.88 -63.66
N THR A 6 -6.70 55.86 -62.34
CA THR A 6 -5.92 54.84 -61.62
C THR A 6 -6.88 54.00 -60.78
N PHE A 7 -6.76 52.68 -60.86
CA PHE A 7 -7.53 51.73 -60.08
C PHE A 7 -6.56 50.74 -59.42
N THR A 8 -6.65 50.60 -58.10
CA THR A 8 -5.81 49.67 -57.32
C THR A 8 -6.74 48.62 -56.68
N PRO A 9 -6.77 47.39 -57.22
CA PRO A 9 -7.61 46.33 -56.68
C PRO A 9 -7.03 45.77 -55.37
N GLU A 10 -7.89 45.50 -54.39
CA GLU A 10 -7.51 44.99 -53.06
C GLU A 10 -7.66 43.47 -52.92
N GLU A 11 -8.51 42.84 -53.75
CA GLU A 11 -8.84 41.41 -53.68
C GLU A 11 -8.37 40.66 -54.94
N ALA A 12 -8.03 39.39 -54.79
CA ALA A 12 -7.71 38.54 -55.95
C ALA A 12 -8.99 38.27 -56.78
N GLY A 13 -8.91 38.41 -58.10
CA GLY A 13 -10.08 38.22 -58.94
C GLY A 13 -9.97 38.78 -60.36
N ALA A 14 -10.99 38.53 -61.15
CA ALA A 14 -11.15 39.10 -62.49
C ALA A 14 -11.89 40.44 -62.41
N TYR A 15 -11.24 41.49 -62.90
CA TYR A 15 -11.78 42.85 -62.95
C TYR A 15 -12.06 43.23 -64.40
N PHE A 16 -13.27 43.77 -64.64
CA PHE A 16 -13.67 44.31 -65.93
C PHE A 16 -13.81 45.82 -65.83
N ILE A 17 -13.07 46.54 -66.65
CA ILE A 17 -13.09 47.99 -66.69
C ILE A 17 -13.82 48.39 -67.98
N ARG A 18 -14.97 49.06 -67.84
CA ARG A 18 -15.74 49.59 -68.97
C ARG A 18 -15.61 51.10 -69.02
N VAL A 19 -15.13 51.61 -70.15
CA VAL A 19 -15.10 53.04 -70.46
C VAL A 19 -16.20 53.33 -71.45
N SER A 20 -17.13 54.23 -71.11
CA SER A 20 -18.21 54.66 -72.00
C SER A 20 -18.29 56.18 -72.10
N GLY A 21 -18.43 56.71 -73.32
CA GLY A 21 -18.70 58.12 -73.58
C GLY A 21 -20.12 58.32 -74.07
N ARG A 22 -20.83 59.30 -73.51
CA ARG A 22 -22.18 59.73 -73.93
C ARG A 22 -22.10 61.16 -74.45
N SER A 23 -22.80 61.47 -75.54
CA SER A 23 -22.95 62.83 -76.04
C SER A 23 -24.15 63.52 -75.35
N ASP A 24 -24.08 64.83 -75.17
CA ASP A 24 -25.12 65.57 -74.44
C ASP A 24 -26.44 65.55 -75.25
N GLY A 25 -27.49 64.95 -74.69
CA GLY A 25 -28.80 64.78 -75.32
C GLY A 25 -29.12 63.39 -75.88
N GLU A 26 -28.19 62.44 -75.89
CA GLU A 26 -28.43 61.04 -76.29
C GLU A 26 -28.38 60.09 -75.10
N GLU A 27 -29.38 59.21 -74.95
CA GLU A 27 -29.40 58.23 -73.85
C GLU A 27 -28.35 57.12 -74.05
N GLU A 28 -28.03 56.80 -75.30
CA GLU A 28 -27.16 55.69 -75.69
C GLU A 28 -25.69 56.10 -75.74
N ALA A 29 -24.80 55.21 -75.29
CA ALA A 29 -23.36 55.49 -75.27
C ALA A 29 -22.78 55.40 -76.68
N VAL A 30 -22.22 56.50 -77.19
CA VAL A 30 -21.64 56.61 -78.55
C VAL A 30 -20.35 55.80 -78.68
N VAL A 31 -19.61 55.61 -77.59
CA VAL A 31 -18.39 54.79 -77.56
C VAL A 31 -18.36 53.98 -76.27
N ALA A 32 -18.14 52.68 -76.35
CA ALA A 32 -17.89 51.81 -75.20
C ALA A 32 -16.73 50.83 -75.48
N GLN A 33 -15.75 50.78 -74.58
CA GLN A 33 -14.68 49.79 -74.60
C GLN A 33 -14.61 49.09 -73.24
N THR A 34 -14.58 47.75 -73.26
CA THR A 34 -14.37 46.94 -72.05
C THR A 34 -13.02 46.27 -72.13
N SER A 35 -12.21 46.39 -71.08
CA SER A 35 -10.93 45.69 -70.92
C SER A 35 -10.99 44.82 -69.68
N GLY A 36 -10.46 43.60 -69.79
CA GLY A 36 -10.37 42.65 -68.67
C GLY A 36 -8.95 42.60 -68.13
N TRP A 37 -8.81 42.52 -66.81
CA TRP A 37 -7.55 42.29 -66.12
C TRP A 37 -7.79 41.35 -64.93
N VAL A 38 -6.83 40.48 -64.63
CA VAL A 38 -6.94 39.49 -63.56
C VAL A 38 -5.83 39.74 -62.54
N LEU A 39 -6.20 40.05 -61.29
CA LEU A 39 -5.26 39.99 -60.18
C LEU A 39 -5.09 38.51 -59.82
N GLY A 40 -3.92 37.97 -60.16
CA GLY A 40 -3.53 36.65 -59.70
C GLY A 40 -3.48 36.56 -58.18
N TYR A 41 -3.46 35.33 -57.65
CA TYR A 41 -3.30 35.08 -56.22
C TYR A 41 -2.01 35.72 -55.68
N SER A 42 -1.98 35.89 -54.35
CA SER A 42 -0.85 36.42 -53.59
C SER A 42 0.49 35.85 -54.09
N PRO A 43 1.55 36.66 -54.17
CA PRO A 43 2.85 36.23 -54.68
C PRO A 43 3.45 35.03 -53.94
N GLU A 44 2.99 34.70 -52.73
CA GLU A 44 3.33 33.48 -52.00
C GLU A 44 3.00 32.20 -52.78
N TYR A 45 1.94 32.20 -53.60
CA TYR A 45 1.56 31.07 -54.45
C TYR A 45 2.36 30.99 -55.75
N ARG A 46 3.26 31.95 -56.01
CA ARG A 46 4.12 31.94 -57.21
C ARG A 46 5.47 31.26 -56.95
N GLN A 47 5.83 31.03 -55.69
CA GLN A 47 7.05 30.30 -55.33
C GLN A 47 6.75 28.80 -55.22
N PHE A 48 7.08 28.07 -56.29
CA PHE A 48 7.01 26.61 -56.32
C PHE A 48 8.35 25.95 -55.98
N GLU A 49 9.41 26.74 -55.78
CA GLU A 49 10.75 26.27 -55.45
C GLU A 49 11.06 26.54 -53.97
N ALA A 50 11.77 25.60 -53.34
CA ALA A 50 12.20 25.73 -51.96
C ALA A 50 13.30 26.79 -51.85
N ASP A 51 13.17 27.70 -50.88
CA ASP A 51 14.24 28.64 -50.53
C ASP A 51 15.22 27.97 -49.55
N GLU A 52 16.25 27.31 -50.09
CA GLU A 52 17.26 26.62 -49.29
C GLU A 52 18.00 27.55 -48.32
N GLY A 53 18.15 28.84 -48.67
CA GLY A 53 18.79 29.83 -47.80
C GLY A 53 17.94 30.13 -46.58
N GLN A 54 16.63 30.30 -46.75
CA GLN A 54 15.70 30.47 -45.64
C GLN A 54 15.63 29.22 -44.75
N LEU A 55 15.60 28.03 -45.36
CA LEU A 55 15.60 26.77 -44.62
C LEU A 55 16.88 26.58 -43.79
N ALA A 56 18.04 26.94 -44.35
CA ALA A 56 19.32 26.91 -43.63
C ALA A 56 19.33 27.87 -42.44
N ALA A 57 18.81 29.09 -42.62
CA ALA A 57 18.71 30.07 -41.53
C ALA A 57 17.76 29.60 -40.41
N MET A 58 16.66 28.94 -40.75
CA MET A 58 15.75 28.34 -39.76
C MET A 58 16.40 27.18 -39.02
N ALA A 59 17.16 26.32 -39.71
CA ALA A 59 17.90 25.23 -39.09
C ALA A 59 18.94 25.78 -38.10
N GLU A 60 19.69 26.81 -38.47
CA GLU A 60 20.67 27.46 -37.59
C GLU A 60 20.01 28.08 -36.34
N ALA A 61 18.88 28.79 -36.53
CA ALA A 61 18.17 29.43 -35.42
C ALA A 61 17.53 28.44 -34.42
N THR A 62 17.15 27.24 -34.88
CA THR A 62 16.46 26.23 -34.07
C THR A 62 17.38 25.10 -33.57
N GLY A 63 18.65 25.08 -34.01
CA GLY A 63 19.54 23.93 -33.83
C GLY A 63 19.10 22.71 -34.64
N GLY A 64 18.28 22.91 -35.67
CA GLY A 64 17.88 21.90 -36.63
C GLY A 64 19.03 21.46 -37.54
N ARG A 65 18.79 20.43 -38.34
CA ARG A 65 19.79 19.82 -39.23
C ARG A 65 19.20 19.62 -40.62
N ASP A 66 20.00 19.89 -41.64
CA ASP A 66 19.64 19.53 -43.01
C ASP A 66 19.84 18.02 -43.20
N LEU A 67 18.81 17.36 -43.74
CA LEU A 67 18.75 15.92 -43.98
C LEU A 67 18.66 15.60 -45.47
N SER A 68 18.80 16.59 -46.35
CA SER A 68 18.75 16.45 -47.81
C SER A 68 19.76 15.43 -48.35
N ALA A 69 20.95 15.36 -47.73
CA ALA A 69 22.02 14.44 -48.11
C ALA A 69 21.78 12.97 -47.72
N ASP A 70 21.02 12.72 -46.65
CA ASP A 70 20.69 11.37 -46.19
C ASP A 70 19.37 11.37 -45.40
N ALA A 71 18.30 10.96 -46.09
CA ALA A 71 16.95 10.91 -45.54
C ALA A 71 16.77 9.84 -44.45
N LEU A 72 17.67 8.85 -44.34
CA LEU A 72 17.56 7.80 -43.32
C LEU A 72 17.83 8.33 -41.92
N LEU A 73 18.56 9.44 -41.81
CA LEU A 73 18.87 10.12 -40.56
C LEU A 73 17.62 10.65 -39.84
N VAL A 74 16.49 10.81 -40.53
CA VAL A 74 15.19 11.15 -39.91
C VAL A 74 14.75 10.09 -38.89
N PHE A 75 15.12 8.82 -39.12
CA PHE A 75 14.76 7.71 -38.24
C PHE A 75 15.79 7.45 -37.13
N GLU A 76 16.87 8.24 -37.09
CA GLU A 76 17.84 8.17 -36.02
C GLU A 76 17.17 8.57 -34.69
N HIS A 77 17.19 7.66 -33.71
CA HIS A 77 16.55 7.88 -32.40
C HIS A 77 17.42 8.76 -31.47
N SER A 78 18.07 9.78 -32.02
CA SER A 78 19.00 10.69 -31.36
C SER A 78 18.33 11.91 -30.73
N LEU A 79 17.01 12.04 -30.87
CA LEU A 79 16.23 13.07 -30.20
C LEU A 79 16.25 12.82 -28.70
N GLU A 80 16.74 13.80 -27.94
CA GLU A 80 16.52 13.84 -26.50
C GLU A 80 15.01 13.75 -26.28
N SER A 81 14.58 12.73 -25.53
CA SER A 81 13.17 12.50 -25.23
C SER A 81 12.64 13.69 -24.46
N ASP A 82 12.13 14.69 -25.19
CA ASP A 82 11.56 15.88 -24.60
C ASP A 82 10.37 15.45 -23.74
N ARG A 83 10.19 16.20 -22.66
CA ARG A 83 9.39 15.92 -21.47
C ARG A 83 8.03 15.30 -21.84
N VAL A 84 8.00 13.97 -21.95
CA VAL A 84 6.79 13.22 -22.27
C VAL A 84 5.76 13.52 -21.19
N ARG A 85 4.65 14.17 -21.57
CA ARG A 85 3.53 14.41 -20.66
C ARG A 85 2.98 13.07 -20.22
N ARG A 86 3.39 12.62 -19.03
CA ARG A 86 2.83 11.40 -18.44
C ARG A 86 1.40 11.67 -17.98
N PRO A 87 0.45 10.80 -18.31
CA PRO A 87 -0.91 10.95 -17.82
C PRO A 87 -0.95 10.77 -16.29
N LEU A 88 -1.29 11.82 -15.54
CA LEU A 88 -1.46 11.78 -14.08
C LEU A 88 -2.82 11.22 -13.65
N TRP A 89 -3.80 11.22 -14.56
CA TRP A 89 -5.16 10.78 -14.29
C TRP A 89 -5.28 9.34 -13.74
N PRO A 90 -4.46 8.35 -14.13
CA PRO A 90 -4.56 7.01 -13.55
C PRO A 90 -4.19 7.01 -12.06
N GLY A 91 -3.17 7.79 -11.68
CA GLY A 91 -2.77 7.96 -10.29
C GLY A 91 -3.83 8.70 -9.47
N LEU A 92 -4.43 9.75 -10.06
CA LEU A 92 -5.52 10.49 -9.42
C LEU A 92 -6.79 9.67 -9.27
N LEU A 93 -7.13 8.81 -10.24
CA LEU A 93 -8.26 7.89 -10.11
C LEU A 93 -8.02 6.84 -9.04
N LEU A 94 -6.82 6.25 -8.99
CA LEU A 94 -6.47 5.30 -7.93
C LEU A 94 -6.57 5.98 -6.55
N ALA A 95 -6.05 7.20 -6.42
CA ALA A 95 -6.19 7.98 -5.21
C ALA A 95 -7.67 8.23 -4.87
N ALA A 96 -8.50 8.65 -5.83
CA ALA A 96 -9.92 8.88 -5.61
C ALA A 96 -10.67 7.61 -5.14
N VAL A 97 -10.37 6.45 -5.74
CA VAL A 97 -10.95 5.15 -5.34
C VAL A 97 -10.54 4.77 -3.92
N LEU A 98 -9.30 5.06 -3.51
CA LEU A 98 -8.82 4.79 -2.15
C LEU A 98 -9.33 5.82 -1.12
N LEU A 99 -9.50 7.08 -1.53
CA LEU A 99 -10.02 8.14 -0.68
C LEU A 99 -11.50 7.97 -0.39
N LEU A 100 -12.27 7.35 -1.29
CA LEU A 100 -13.70 7.12 -1.10
C LEU A 100 -14.04 6.30 0.17
N PRO A 101 -13.49 5.09 0.40
CA PRO A 101 -13.73 4.36 1.64
C PRO A 101 -13.10 5.06 2.85
N LEU A 102 -12.00 5.81 2.67
CA LEU A 102 -11.38 6.58 3.75
C LEU A 102 -12.28 7.75 4.22
N ASP A 103 -12.90 8.49 3.29
CA ASP A 103 -13.84 9.58 3.60
C ASP A 103 -15.10 9.02 4.29
N ILE A 104 -15.63 7.90 3.80
CA ILE A 104 -16.74 7.19 4.46
C ILE A 104 -16.32 6.73 5.86
N ALA A 105 -15.13 6.18 6.02
CA ALA A 105 -14.62 5.71 7.31
C ALA A 105 -14.49 6.87 8.32
N LEU A 106 -13.93 8.00 7.91
CA LEU A 106 -13.73 9.17 8.78
C LEU A 106 -15.04 9.88 9.13
N ARG A 107 -15.99 9.98 8.20
CA ARG A 107 -17.28 10.66 8.42
C ARG A 107 -18.32 9.78 9.10
N ARG A 108 -18.30 8.48 8.78
CA ARG A 108 -19.43 7.58 9.04
C ARG A 108 -19.13 6.54 10.10
N LEU A 109 -17.86 6.18 10.31
CA LEU A 109 -17.46 5.50 11.53
C LEU A 109 -16.89 6.56 12.47
N VAL A 110 -17.47 6.67 13.67
CA VAL A 110 -16.77 7.29 14.80
C VAL A 110 -15.66 6.30 15.18
N ILE A 111 -14.58 6.27 14.41
CA ILE A 111 -13.47 5.35 14.60
C ILE A 111 -12.77 5.78 15.89
N THR A 112 -13.07 5.06 16.97
CA THR A 112 -12.27 5.18 18.19
C THR A 112 -10.88 4.60 17.87
N ARG A 113 -9.80 5.17 18.42
CA ARG A 113 -8.42 4.72 18.17
C ARG A 113 -8.22 3.19 18.27
N ARG A 114 -9.02 2.51 19.11
CA ARG A 114 -9.03 1.05 19.27
C ARG A 114 -9.55 0.28 18.05
N ASP A 115 -10.53 0.83 17.33
CA ASP A 115 -11.09 0.19 16.13
C ASP A 115 -10.13 0.33 14.95
N TRP A 116 -9.41 1.44 14.86
CA TRP A 116 -8.31 1.62 13.91
C TRP A 116 -7.18 0.63 14.16
N GLN A 117 -6.76 0.43 15.41
CA GLN A 117 -5.75 -0.56 15.78
C GLN A 117 -6.19 -1.99 15.45
N ARG A 118 -7.46 -2.34 15.70
CA ARG A 118 -8.01 -3.66 15.36
C ARG A 118 -8.13 -3.89 13.85
N ALA A 119 -8.57 -2.89 13.10
CA ALA A 119 -8.61 -2.97 11.64
C ALA A 119 -7.18 -3.08 11.07
N TRP A 120 -6.23 -2.28 11.55
CA TRP A 120 -4.83 -2.38 11.14
C TRP A 120 -4.20 -3.72 11.50
N ALA A 121 -4.45 -4.24 12.70
CA ALA A 121 -4.01 -5.57 13.11
C ALA A 121 -4.72 -6.70 12.33
N ALA A 122 -5.98 -6.56 11.94
CA ALA A 122 -6.66 -7.57 11.12
C ALA A 122 -6.16 -7.56 9.66
N THR A 123 -5.78 -6.38 9.15
CA THR A 123 -5.38 -6.19 7.74
C THR A 123 -3.89 -6.42 7.53
N PHE A 124 -3.04 -5.91 8.43
CA PHE A 124 -1.57 -6.07 8.40
C PHE A 124 -1.04 -7.09 9.41
N GLY A 125 -1.80 -7.45 10.44
CA GLY A 125 -1.39 -8.51 11.38
C GLY A 125 -1.56 -9.92 10.83
N ARG A 126 -2.03 -10.10 9.59
CA ARG A 126 -1.75 -11.34 8.85
C ARG A 126 -0.27 -11.51 8.51
N TRP A 127 0.51 -10.43 8.58
CA TRP A 127 1.97 -10.43 8.40
C TRP A 127 2.73 -10.22 9.73
N GLN A 128 2.05 -9.97 10.85
CA GLN A 128 2.66 -10.01 12.17
C GLN A 128 2.29 -11.34 12.82
N PRO A 129 3.26 -12.20 13.16
CA PRO A 129 2.93 -13.41 13.89
C PRO A 129 2.24 -12.99 15.19
N GLU A 130 1.02 -13.49 15.36
CA GLU A 130 0.27 -13.40 16.60
C GLU A 130 1.17 -13.91 17.72
N THR A 131 1.64 -13.00 18.58
CA THR A 131 2.25 -13.37 19.85
C THR A 131 1.14 -13.92 20.71
N VAL A 132 0.78 -15.17 20.48
CA VAL A 132 0.03 -16.02 21.41
C VAL A 132 0.74 -15.89 22.74
N GLU A 133 0.01 -15.50 23.80
CA GLU A 133 0.53 -15.34 25.17
C GLU A 133 1.44 -16.51 25.55
N VAL A 134 2.77 -16.30 25.47
CA VAL A 134 3.80 -17.23 25.93
C VAL A 134 4.04 -17.02 27.43
N GLU A 135 2.98 -16.78 28.19
CA GLU A 135 3.10 -16.59 29.63
C GLU A 135 3.14 -17.95 30.35
N GLU A 136 2.42 -18.97 29.83
CA GLU A 136 2.39 -20.29 30.47
C GLU A 136 3.59 -21.20 30.11
N ARG A 137 4.07 -21.17 28.87
CA ARG A 137 5.20 -22.03 28.44
C ARG A 137 6.52 -21.61 29.07
N THR A 138 6.74 -20.31 29.22
CA THR A 138 7.98 -19.76 29.85
C THR A 138 8.07 -20.12 31.33
N GLN A 139 6.92 -20.18 32.03
CA GLN A 139 6.86 -20.58 33.44
C GLN A 139 7.13 -22.08 33.65
N GLN A 140 6.72 -22.95 32.73
CA GLN A 140 6.97 -24.39 32.86
C GLN A 140 8.44 -24.75 32.60
N VAL A 141 9.05 -24.11 31.60
CA VAL A 141 10.46 -24.32 31.26
C VAL A 141 11.38 -23.77 32.36
N SER A 142 11.06 -22.61 32.94
CA SER A 142 11.82 -22.06 34.07
C SER A 142 11.70 -22.92 35.34
N ARG A 143 10.54 -23.55 35.59
CA ARG A 143 10.37 -24.53 36.69
C ARG A 143 11.25 -25.77 36.52
N LEU A 144 11.39 -26.28 35.30
CA LEU A 144 12.25 -27.43 35.02
C LEU A 144 13.73 -27.08 35.23
N PHE A 145 14.17 -25.91 34.77
CA PHE A 145 15.54 -25.44 35.02
C PHE A 145 15.80 -25.20 36.51
N ALA A 146 14.87 -24.58 37.23
CA ALA A 146 14.95 -24.37 38.68
C ALA A 146 14.94 -25.69 39.47
N ALA A 147 14.21 -26.71 39.01
CA ALA A 147 14.23 -28.05 39.60
C ALA A 147 15.58 -28.75 39.36
N LYS A 148 16.14 -28.64 38.15
CA LYS A 148 17.46 -29.22 37.81
C LYS A 148 18.60 -28.57 38.59
N GLN A 149 18.51 -27.27 38.84
CA GLN A 149 19.52 -26.52 39.58
C GLN A 149 19.51 -26.88 41.07
N ARG A 150 18.32 -27.07 41.67
CA ARG A 150 18.18 -27.58 43.05
C ARG A 150 18.76 -28.98 43.24
N ALA A 151 18.52 -29.89 42.29
CA ALA A 151 19.08 -31.23 42.35
C ALA A 151 20.62 -31.24 42.28
N ARG A 152 21.23 -30.31 41.52
CA ARG A 152 22.69 -30.17 41.45
C ARG A 152 23.29 -29.65 42.75
N THR A 153 22.67 -28.65 43.37
CA THR A 153 23.16 -28.12 44.66
C THR A 153 23.03 -29.13 45.79
N SER A 154 21.91 -29.89 45.87
CA SER A 154 21.77 -30.95 46.87
C SER A 154 22.73 -32.13 46.66
N GLY A 155 23.07 -32.45 45.40
CA GLY A 155 24.08 -33.46 45.08
C GLY A 155 25.52 -33.05 45.46
N GLN A 156 25.81 -31.73 45.50
CA GLN A 156 27.09 -31.21 45.93
C GLN A 156 27.22 -31.18 47.47
N GLN A 157 26.15 -30.78 48.17
CA GLN A 157 26.11 -30.79 49.64
C GLN A 157 26.18 -32.21 50.21
N SER A 158 25.45 -33.16 49.64
CA SER A 158 25.52 -34.57 50.07
C SER A 158 26.90 -35.19 49.80
N ARG A 159 27.60 -34.76 48.74
CA ARG A 159 28.99 -35.19 48.49
C ARG A 159 29.97 -34.58 49.49
N GLU A 160 29.80 -33.33 49.89
CA GLU A 160 30.60 -32.69 50.94
C GLU A 160 30.31 -33.29 52.32
N GLU A 161 29.06 -33.58 52.66
CA GLU A 161 28.67 -34.26 53.90
C GLU A 161 29.22 -35.69 53.98
N VAL A 162 29.21 -36.44 52.87
CA VAL A 162 29.79 -37.79 52.82
C VAL A 162 31.32 -37.74 52.98
N LEU A 163 32.00 -36.77 52.37
CA LEU A 163 33.45 -36.60 52.54
C LEU A 163 33.81 -36.16 53.97
N ALA A 164 33.02 -35.28 54.57
CA ALA A 164 33.18 -34.85 55.97
C ALA A 164 32.87 -35.99 56.97
N GLN A 165 31.83 -36.81 56.70
CA GLN A 165 31.56 -38.01 57.49
C GLN A 165 32.67 -39.06 57.35
N GLN A 166 33.28 -39.17 56.16
CA GLN A 166 34.41 -40.08 55.94
C GLN A 166 35.68 -39.63 56.68
N GLU A 167 35.93 -38.32 56.79
CA GLU A 167 36.99 -37.78 57.65
C GLU A 167 36.71 -37.98 59.14
N MET A 168 35.45 -37.85 59.58
CA MET A 168 35.08 -38.11 60.98
C MET A 168 35.12 -39.60 61.35
N MET A 169 34.73 -40.51 60.44
CA MET A 169 34.77 -41.97 60.67
C MET A 169 36.19 -42.56 60.69
N MET A 170 37.18 -41.89 60.10
CA MET A 170 38.57 -42.37 60.10
C MET A 170 39.32 -42.04 61.40
N ASN A 171 38.72 -41.24 62.30
CA ASN A 171 39.34 -40.79 63.55
C ASN A 171 38.72 -41.39 64.83
N GLU A 172 37.78 -42.35 64.72
CA GLU A 172 37.14 -42.97 65.88
C GLU A 172 37.13 -44.50 65.77
N THR A 173 38.31 -45.10 65.95
CA THR A 173 38.45 -46.55 66.16
C THR A 173 38.62 -46.83 67.65
N ALA A 174 37.52 -47.13 68.37
CA ALA A 174 37.58 -47.90 69.63
C ALA A 174 36.19 -48.41 70.10
N SER A 175 36.01 -49.73 69.96
CA SER A 175 35.24 -50.65 70.83
C SER A 175 33.70 -50.85 70.70
N PRO A 176 33.22 -52.11 70.61
CA PRO A 176 31.80 -52.54 70.54
C PRO A 176 31.34 -53.29 71.84
N PRO A 177 30.25 -54.10 71.90
CA PRO A 177 28.88 -54.07 71.32
C PRO A 177 27.76 -54.25 72.39
N ALA A 178 26.46 -54.18 72.04
CA ALA A 178 25.37 -55.06 72.54
C ALA A 178 23.95 -54.51 72.23
N GLY A 179 23.00 -55.41 71.91
CA GLY A 179 21.57 -55.17 72.10
C GLY A 179 20.66 -55.57 70.95
N ALA A 180 19.88 -56.63 71.16
CA ALA A 180 18.96 -57.27 70.22
C ALA A 180 17.57 -56.57 70.12
N PRO A 181 16.61 -57.06 69.29
CA PRO A 181 15.64 -56.27 68.51
C PRO A 181 14.23 -56.19 69.17
N THR A 182 13.26 -55.49 68.53
CA THR A 182 11.82 -55.88 68.34
C THR A 182 10.99 -54.75 67.67
N PRO A 183 9.99 -55.04 66.80
CA PRO A 183 9.11 -54.08 66.09
C PRO A 183 7.70 -53.93 66.73
N PRO A 184 6.87 -52.95 66.30
CA PRO A 184 5.55 -53.27 65.69
C PRO A 184 5.16 -52.27 64.57
N GLN A 185 4.58 -52.66 63.43
CA GLN A 185 3.23 -53.16 63.10
C GLN A 185 2.05 -52.14 63.15
N PRO A 186 1.02 -52.31 62.27
CA PRO A 186 0.28 -51.23 61.61
C PRO A 186 -1.23 -51.17 61.97
N ILE A 187 -1.94 -50.09 61.60
CA ILE A 187 -3.42 -49.97 61.64
C ILE A 187 -3.85 -49.14 60.41
N LYS A 188 -4.38 -49.75 59.34
CA LYS A 188 -5.79 -50.08 58.99
C LYS A 188 -6.72 -48.87 58.73
N THR A 189 -7.09 -48.78 57.45
CA THR A 189 -8.37 -48.42 56.80
C THR A 189 -9.58 -48.18 57.72
N GLU A 190 -10.35 -47.11 57.50
CA GLU A 190 -11.63 -47.17 56.76
C GLU A 190 -12.47 -45.87 56.92
N THR A 191 -13.15 -45.56 55.82
CA THR A 191 -14.16 -44.54 55.52
C THR A 191 -15.25 -44.34 56.58
N ALA A 192 -15.66 -43.07 56.83
CA ALA A 192 -17.06 -42.60 56.70
C ALA A 192 -17.29 -41.15 57.20
N ALA A 193 -18.19 -40.47 56.47
CA ALA A 193 -19.12 -39.42 56.93
C ALA A 193 -18.61 -38.00 57.27
N GLY A 194 -18.52 -37.18 56.22
CA GLY A 194 -19.31 -35.96 55.99
C GLY A 194 -19.39 -34.82 57.03
N ARG A 195 -19.02 -33.60 56.63
CA ARG A 195 -19.90 -32.41 56.57
C ARG A 195 -19.19 -31.18 55.94
N GLN A 196 -19.90 -30.54 55.00
CA GLN A 196 -20.06 -29.07 54.78
C GLN A 196 -18.91 -28.12 54.33
N ARG A 197 -19.08 -27.64 53.08
CA ARG A 197 -18.94 -26.29 52.44
C ARG A 197 -18.27 -25.10 53.17
N PRO A 198 -17.65 -24.17 52.40
CA PRO A 198 -18.37 -23.03 51.76
C PRO A 198 -18.21 -22.98 50.22
N ALA A 199 -19.21 -22.55 49.43
CA ALA A 199 -19.42 -21.17 48.97
C ALA A 199 -18.14 -20.62 48.29
N GLY A 200 -18.03 -20.42 46.98
CA GLY A 200 -18.99 -19.95 46.00
C GLY A 200 -18.29 -18.86 45.21
N ASP A 201 -17.49 -19.23 44.20
CA ASP A 201 -16.84 -18.27 43.30
C ASP A 201 -17.46 -18.44 41.89
N PRO A 202 -18.02 -17.36 41.29
CA PRO A 202 -18.61 -17.41 39.96
C PRO A 202 -17.59 -17.54 38.79
N SER A 203 -16.31 -17.74 39.07
CA SER A 203 -15.21 -17.68 38.09
C SER A 203 -14.51 -19.04 37.85
N GLY A 204 -15.29 -20.13 37.78
CA GLY A 204 -14.79 -21.47 37.46
C GLY A 204 -14.83 -21.81 35.95
N PRO A 205 -13.94 -22.71 35.48
CA PRO A 205 -13.79 -23.07 34.07
C PRO A 205 -15.10 -23.53 33.42
N LEU A 206 -15.28 -23.20 32.14
CA LEU A 206 -16.49 -23.41 31.31
C LEU A 206 -17.17 -24.79 31.50
N ALA A 207 -16.37 -25.83 31.76
CA ALA A 207 -16.83 -27.19 32.06
C ALA A 207 -17.77 -27.26 33.29
N ALA A 208 -17.49 -26.51 34.36
CA ALA A 208 -18.33 -26.46 35.54
C ALA A 208 -19.69 -25.78 35.28
N ARG A 209 -19.71 -24.77 34.39
CA ARG A 209 -20.95 -24.07 33.99
C ARG A 209 -21.87 -24.95 33.15
N LEU A 210 -21.32 -25.76 32.25
CA LEU A 210 -22.13 -26.68 31.44
C LEU A 210 -22.74 -27.79 32.29
N LEU A 211 -22.01 -28.30 33.28
CA LEU A 211 -22.51 -29.34 34.19
C LEU A 211 -23.60 -28.79 35.12
N ALA A 212 -23.45 -27.56 35.61
CA ALA A 212 -24.49 -26.87 36.39
C ALA A 212 -25.76 -26.60 35.56
N LYS A 213 -25.62 -26.15 34.31
CA LYS A 213 -26.75 -25.88 33.41
C LYS A 213 -27.49 -27.16 32.99
N ARG A 214 -26.77 -28.28 32.83
CA ARG A 214 -27.39 -29.58 32.55
C ARG A 214 -28.19 -30.09 33.74
N ARG A 215 -27.66 -29.96 34.96
CA ARG A 215 -28.38 -30.36 36.18
C ARG A 215 -29.66 -29.55 36.43
N GLN A 216 -29.69 -28.28 36.04
CA GLN A 216 -30.92 -27.48 36.11
C GLN A 216 -32.00 -27.97 35.14
N ARG A 217 -31.62 -28.38 33.92
CA ARG A 217 -32.58 -28.95 32.96
C ARG A 217 -33.16 -30.29 33.43
N GLU A 218 -32.33 -31.15 34.02
CA GLU A 218 -32.79 -32.44 34.56
C GLU A 218 -33.70 -32.27 35.80
N ALA A 219 -33.64 -31.13 36.50
CA ALA A 219 -34.55 -30.83 37.62
C ALA A 219 -35.90 -30.28 37.15
N ASP A 220 -35.92 -29.48 36.07
CA ASP A 220 -37.17 -28.94 35.50
C ASP A 220 -37.97 -30.01 34.73
N GLU A 221 -37.31 -31.04 34.19
CA GLU A 221 -37.98 -32.17 33.50
C GLU A 221 -38.52 -33.25 34.45
N GLY A 222 -38.25 -33.15 35.75
CA GLY A 222 -38.69 -34.13 36.77
C GLY A 222 -39.91 -33.69 37.60
N THR A 223 -40.57 -32.60 37.22
CA THR A 223 -41.75 -32.06 37.92
C THR A 223 -42.91 -31.86 36.93
N ASP A 224 -43.41 -32.99 36.40
CA ASP A 224 -44.79 -33.19 35.97
C ASP A 224 -45.15 -34.68 36.15
#